data_AF-A0A535SFS3-F1
#
_entry.id   AF-A0A535SFS3-F1
#
_cell.length_a   1.000
_cell.length_b   1.000
_cell.length_c   1.000
_cell.angle_alpha   90.00
_cell.angle_beta   90.00
_cell.angle_gamma   90.00
#
_symmetry.space_group_name_H-M   'P 1'
#
loop_
_entity.id
_entity.type
_entity.pdbx_description
1 polymer ?
#
loop_
_entity_poly.entity_id
_entity_poly.type
_entity_poly.pdbx_seq_one_letter_code
_entity_poly.pdbx_strand_id
1 'polypeptide(L)'
;MERKPRARYDEFADQFTSIIYEHWSDILQIINRQSPRVAALLRVATPSGLIRVDGIWHVQVMIKRVVQPDKLRQPHDNEIVAQAIRLWAHTEAKLKLPRVIVSFEL
;
A
#
# COMPACT_ATOMS: atom_id res chain seq x y z
N MET A 1 -6.93 -28.19 -24.77
CA MET A 1 -6.13 -27.10 -24.18
C MET A 1 -7.07 -25.99 -23.74
N GLU A 2 -7.49 -26.03 -22.48
CA GLU A 2 -8.40 -25.05 -21.90
C GLU A 2 -7.67 -23.71 -21.73
N ARG A 3 -8.22 -22.67 -22.35
CA ARG A 3 -7.76 -21.29 -22.15
C ARG A 3 -8.13 -20.90 -20.72
N LYS A 4 -7.14 -20.80 -19.84
CA LYS A 4 -7.27 -20.19 -18.50
C LYS A 4 -8.05 -18.88 -18.62
N PRO A 5 -9.08 -18.61 -17.80
CA PRO A 5 -9.78 -17.33 -17.83
C PRO A 5 -8.83 -16.25 -17.31
N ARG A 6 -8.14 -15.58 -18.23
CA ARG A 6 -7.41 -14.35 -17.95
C ARG A 6 -8.43 -13.25 -17.70
N ALA A 7 -8.23 -12.48 -16.64
CA ALA A 7 -8.90 -11.21 -16.36
C ALA A 7 -10.39 -11.31 -15.98
N ARG A 8 -10.69 -11.82 -14.78
CA ARG A 8 -11.50 -10.98 -13.89
C ARG A 8 -10.57 -9.84 -13.51
N TYR A 9 -10.74 -8.68 -14.13
CA TYR A 9 -10.31 -7.43 -13.49
C TYR A 9 -10.85 -7.51 -12.07
N ASP A 10 -9.96 -7.54 -11.08
CA ASP A 10 -10.36 -7.59 -9.69
C ASP A 10 -10.89 -6.19 -9.36
N GLU A 11 -12.17 -5.95 -9.69
CA GLU A 11 -12.86 -4.68 -9.49
C GLU A 11 -12.67 -4.18 -8.05
N PHE A 12 -12.58 -5.12 -7.10
CA PHE A 12 -12.26 -4.81 -5.71
C PHE A 12 -10.83 -4.29 -5.55
N ALA A 13 -9.83 -4.89 -6.20
CA ALA A 13 -8.45 -4.40 -6.16
C ALA A 13 -8.33 -2.98 -6.75
N ASP A 14 -9.04 -2.70 -7.84
CA ASP A 14 -9.05 -1.37 -8.47
C ASP A 14 -9.75 -0.34 -7.58
N GLN A 15 -10.93 -0.67 -7.05
CA GLN A 15 -11.67 0.20 -6.12
C GLN A 15 -10.85 0.46 -4.85
N PHE A 16 -10.26 -0.58 -4.27
CA PHE A 16 -9.39 -0.45 -3.10
C PHE A 16 -8.20 0.46 -3.39
N THR A 17 -7.51 0.23 -4.52
CA THR A 17 -6.35 1.05 -4.91
C THR A 17 -6.75 2.51 -5.12
N SER A 18 -7.89 2.75 -5.77
CA SER A 18 -8.45 4.11 -5.97
C SER A 18 -8.71 4.81 -4.64
N ILE A 19 -9.32 4.13 -3.68
CA ILE A 19 -9.60 4.67 -2.34
C ILE A 19 -8.30 4.97 -1.59
N ILE A 20 -7.33 4.05 -1.60
CA ILE A 20 -6.05 4.27 -0.93
C ILE A 20 -5.26 5.40 -1.59
N TYR A 21 -5.35 5.54 -2.91
CA TYR A 21 -4.76 6.65 -3.65
C TYR A 21 -5.36 7.99 -3.23
N GLU A 22 -6.70 8.09 -3.19
CA GLU A 22 -7.42 9.30 -2.81
C GLU A 22 -7.07 9.76 -1.38
N HIS A 23 -6.93 8.81 -0.46
CA HIS A 23 -6.63 9.06 0.95
C HIS A 23 -5.14 8.92 1.31
N TRP A 24 -4.25 8.89 0.31
CA TRP A 24 -2.82 8.67 0.57
C TRP A 24 -2.20 9.76 1.45
N SER A 25 -2.67 11.01 1.32
CA SER A 25 -2.25 12.12 2.17
C SER A 25 -2.58 11.89 3.65
N ASP A 26 -3.76 11.37 3.96
CA ASP A 26 -4.21 11.07 5.32
C ASP A 26 -3.39 9.92 5.91
N ILE A 27 -3.13 8.88 5.09
CA ILE A 27 -2.27 7.76 5.46
C ILE A 27 -0.84 8.25 5.72
N LEU A 28 -0.30 9.15 4.89
CA LEU A 28 1.00 9.76 5.10
C LEU A 28 1.09 10.55 6.41
N GLN A 29 0.01 11.20 6.86
CA GLN A 29 -0.01 11.86 8.17
C GLN A 29 0.10 10.86 9.32
N ILE A 30 -0.57 9.71 9.20
CA ILE A 30 -0.45 8.62 10.18
C ILE A 30 0.98 8.07 10.18
N ILE A 31 1.55 7.81 8.99
CA ILE A 31 2.94 7.37 8.84
C ILE A 31 3.87 8.41 9.46
N ASN A 32 3.64 9.70 9.27
CA ASN A 32 4.50 10.76 9.81
C ASN A 32 4.52 10.77 11.34
N ARG A 33 3.40 10.45 11.99
CA ARG A 33 3.32 10.32 13.46
C ARG A 33 4.09 9.11 13.98
N GLN A 34 4.15 8.03 13.21
CA GLN A 34 4.88 6.80 13.57
C GLN A 34 6.38 6.90 13.22
N SER A 35 6.69 7.46 12.05
CA SER A 35 8.03 7.61 11.50
C SER A 35 8.08 8.76 10.48
N PRO A 36 8.52 9.96 10.89
CA PRO A 36 8.68 11.11 10.01
C PRO A 36 9.62 10.82 8.82
N ARG A 37 10.63 9.97 9.02
CA ARG A 37 11.55 9.55 7.96
C ARG A 37 10.82 8.80 6.85
N VAL A 38 9.99 7.81 7.20
CA VAL A 38 9.27 7.02 6.20
C VAL A 38 8.25 7.89 5.46
N ALA A 39 7.54 8.76 6.17
CA ALA A 39 6.64 9.72 5.54
C ALA A 39 7.37 10.62 4.53
N ALA A 40 8.54 11.16 4.88
CA ALA A 40 9.33 12.00 3.99
C ALA A 40 9.74 11.27 2.69
N LEU A 41 10.12 9.99 2.80
CA LEU A 41 10.45 9.15 1.64
C LEU A 41 9.21 8.87 0.77
N LEU A 42 8.04 8.71 1.38
CA LEU A 42 6.80 8.36 0.68
C LEU A 42 5.98 9.57 0.21
N ARG A 43 6.41 10.81 0.46
CA ARG A 43 5.71 12.03 0.02
C ARG A 43 5.45 12.10 -1.48
N VAL A 44 6.30 11.46 -2.28
CA VAL A 44 6.18 11.42 -3.75
C VAL A 44 5.83 10.02 -4.26
N ALA A 45 5.49 9.10 -3.35
CA ALA A 45 5.07 7.75 -3.67
C ALA A 45 3.56 7.70 -3.91
N THR A 46 3.13 6.68 -4.63
CA THR A 46 1.76 6.53 -5.11
C THR A 46 1.32 5.08 -4.93
N PRO A 47 0.21 4.80 -4.24
CA PRO A 47 -0.42 3.49 -4.25
C PRO A 47 -0.76 3.08 -5.68
N SER A 48 -0.26 1.93 -6.15
CA SER A 48 -0.33 1.52 -7.55
C SER A 48 -1.15 0.26 -7.79
N GLY A 49 -1.43 -0.52 -6.75
CA GLY A 49 -2.21 -1.74 -6.91
C GLY A 49 -2.45 -2.53 -5.63
N LEU A 50 -3.33 -3.51 -5.75
CA LEU A 50 -3.56 -4.55 -4.77
C LEU A 50 -3.46 -5.90 -5.47
N ILE A 51 -2.52 -6.73 -5.06
CA ILE A 51 -2.38 -8.09 -5.60
C ILE A 51 -2.52 -9.12 -4.48
N ARG A 52 -2.85 -10.36 -4.86
CA ARG A 52 -2.90 -11.49 -3.94
C ARG A 52 -1.76 -12.46 -4.23
N VAL A 53 -0.87 -12.63 -3.27
CA VAL A 53 0.28 -13.55 -3.36
C VAL A 53 0.13 -14.56 -2.22
N ASP A 54 0.07 -15.85 -2.57
CA ASP A 54 -0.08 -16.95 -1.60
C ASP A 54 -1.22 -16.76 -0.60
N GLY A 55 -2.33 -16.17 -1.07
CA GLY A 55 -3.52 -15.90 -0.27
C GLY A 55 -3.48 -14.61 0.56
N ILE A 56 -2.33 -13.93 0.63
CA ILE A 56 -2.12 -12.67 1.35
C ILE A 56 -2.26 -11.49 0.40
N TRP A 57 -2.86 -10.41 0.90
CA TRP A 57 -3.00 -9.16 0.15
C TRP A 57 -1.73 -8.31 0.23
N HIS A 58 -1.23 -7.88 -0.93
CA HIS A 58 -0.07 -7.01 -1.06
C HIS A 58 -0.51 -5.68 -1.68
N VAL A 59 -0.33 -4.60 -0.93
CA VAL A 59 -0.51 -3.24 -1.44
C VAL A 59 0.79 -2.81 -2.10
N GLN A 60 0.73 -2.52 -3.39
CA GLN A 60 1.85 -2.01 -4.16
C GLN A 60 1.88 -0.48 -4.02
N VAL A 61 3.05 0.05 -3.70
CA VAL A 61 3.31 1.48 -3.59
C VAL A 61 4.47 1.81 -4.52
N MET A 62 4.16 2.49 -5.61
CA MET A 62 5.15 2.99 -6.55
C MET A 62 5.90 4.17 -5.93
N ILE A 63 7.22 4.06 -5.82
CA ILE A 63 8.11 5.10 -5.32
C ILE A 63 8.91 5.68 -6.49
N LYS A 64 9.09 7.01 -6.53
CA LYS A 64 9.94 7.61 -7.56
C LYS A 64 11.38 7.13 -7.41
N ARG A 65 12.10 6.94 -8.52
CA ARG A 65 13.54 6.57 -8.56
C ARG A 65 14.46 7.37 -7.62
N VAL A 66 14.12 8.62 -7.29
CA VAL A 66 14.87 9.47 -6.35
C VAL A 66 14.82 8.94 -4.90
N VAL A 67 13.71 8.26 -4.58
CA VAL A 67 13.49 7.48 -3.37
C VAL A 67 13.93 6.06 -3.70
N GLN A 68 15.23 5.78 -3.64
CA GLN A 68 15.74 4.44 -3.88
C GLN A 68 15.20 3.47 -2.82
N PRO A 69 14.80 2.23 -3.19
CA PRO A 69 14.38 1.20 -2.24
C PRO A 69 15.36 0.99 -1.10
N ASP A 70 16.67 1.14 -1.32
CA ASP A 70 17.71 1.03 -0.29
C ASP A 70 17.60 2.07 0.84
N LYS A 71 16.90 3.20 0.60
CA LYS A 71 16.57 4.19 1.64
C LYS A 71 15.42 3.73 2.53
N LEU A 72 14.57 2.84 2.02
CA LEU A 72 13.52 2.17 2.79
C LEU A 72 14.14 0.95 3.48
N ARG A 73 14.13 0.97 4.81
CA ARG A 73 14.67 -0.11 5.64
C ARG A 73 13.63 -1.21 5.76
N GLN A 74 13.51 -2.00 4.69
CA GLN A 74 12.67 -3.20 4.71
C GLN A 74 13.26 -4.24 5.69
N PRO A 75 12.44 -5.01 6.43
CA PRO A 75 10.97 -5.09 6.35
C PRO A 75 10.23 -4.06 7.22
N HIS A 76 10.93 -3.37 8.12
CA HIS A 76 10.33 -2.51 9.13
C HIS A 76 9.51 -1.36 8.52
N ASP A 77 10.03 -0.72 7.47
CA ASP A 77 9.32 0.37 6.80
C ASP A 77 8.01 -0.10 6.14
N ASN A 78 7.98 -1.34 5.64
CA ASN A 78 6.77 -1.95 5.07
C ASN A 78 5.72 -2.16 6.17
N GLU A 79 6.14 -2.59 7.35
CA GLU A 79 5.25 -2.79 8.50
C GLU A 79 4.63 -1.48 8.99
N ILE A 80 5.42 -0.40 9.05
CA ILE A 80 4.92 0.95 9.38
C ILE A 80 3.80 1.35 8.40
N VAL A 81 4.05 1.22 7.10
CA VAL A 81 3.05 1.60 6.08
C VAL A 81 1.83 0.68 6.15
N ALA A 82 2.02 -0.63 6.31
CA ALA A 82 0.93 -1.60 6.44
C ALA A 82 0.05 -1.30 7.67
N GLN A 83 0.67 -0.96 8.80
CA GLN A 83 -0.04 -0.58 10.01
C GLN A 83 -0.79 0.74 9.82
N ALA A 84 -0.18 1.73 9.16
CA ALA A 84 -0.84 3.01 8.87
C ALA A 84 -2.07 2.84 7.97
N ILE A 85 -1.98 2.04 6.90
CA ILE A 85 -3.11 1.71 6.01
C ILE A 85 -4.23 1.04 6.82
N ARG A 86 -3.89 0.04 7.65
CA ARG A 86 -4.88 -0.65 8.49
C ARG A 86 -5.52 0.28 9.53
N LEU A 87 -4.74 1.19 10.12
CA LEU A 87 -5.24 2.15 11.09
C LEU A 87 -6.17 3.16 10.42
N TRP A 88 -5.78 3.71 9.28
CA TRP A 88 -6.63 4.59 8.46
C TRP A 88 -7.96 3.91 8.11
N ALA A 89 -7.91 2.68 7.58
CA ALA A 89 -9.13 1.96 7.21
C ALA A 89 -10.04 1.70 8.41
N HIS A 90 -9.46 1.38 9.57
CA HIS A 90 -10.24 1.18 10.80
C HIS A 90 -10.88 2.47 11.32
N THR A 91 -10.17 3.58 11.26
CA THR A 91 -10.57 4.86 11.87
C THR A 91 -11.49 5.65 10.96
N GLU A 92 -11.14 5.81 9.69
CA GLU A 92 -11.86 6.63 8.71
C GLU A 92 -12.89 5.81 7.93
N ALA A 93 -12.50 4.67 7.37
CA ALA A 93 -13.40 3.85 6.54
C ALA A 93 -14.29 2.88 7.36
N LYS A 94 -14.15 2.86 8.69
CA LYS A 94 -14.83 1.92 9.62
C LYS A 94 -14.71 0.45 9.18
N LEU A 95 -13.61 0.12 8.52
CA LEU A 95 -13.38 -1.17 7.89
C LEU A 95 -12.19 -1.88 8.55
N LYS A 96 -12.40 -3.14 8.94
CA LYS A 96 -11.33 -3.97 9.49
C LYS A 96 -10.59 -4.68 8.36
N LEU A 97 -9.47 -4.10 7.92
CA LEU A 97 -8.62 -4.75 6.93
C LEU A 97 -7.94 -6.00 7.51
N PRO A 98 -7.82 -7.10 6.72
CA PRO A 98 -6.98 -8.22 7.08
C PRO A 98 -5.50 -7.79 7.15
N ARG A 99 -4.63 -8.70 7.56
CA ARG A 99 -3.19 -8.44 7.45
C ARG A 99 -2.84 -8.22 5.98
N VAL A 100 -2.22 -7.08 5.69
CA VAL A 100 -1.69 -6.72 4.37
C VAL A 100 -0.17 -6.62 4.45
N ILE A 101 0.48 -6.90 3.33
CA ILE A 101 1.91 -6.63 3.12
C ILE A 101 2.01 -5.40 2.22
N VAL A 102 3.02 -4.56 2.43
CA VAL A 102 3.34 -3.46 1.52
C VAL A 102 4.55 -3.85 0.70
N SER A 103 4.47 -3.66 -0.61
CA SER A 103 5.58 -3.82 -1.55
C SER A 103 5.89 -2.48 -2.18
N PHE A 104 7.16 -2.07 -2.16
CA PHE A 104 7.60 -0.84 -2.82
C PHE A 104 8.13 -1.16 -4.22
N GLU A 105 7.61 -0.47 -5.22
CA GLU A 105 7.93 -0.68 -6.64
C GLU A 105 8.53 0.58 -7.26
N LEU A 106 9.38 0.43 -8.28
CA LEU A 106 10.05 1.55 -8.98
C LEU A 106 9.33 1.97 -10.26
#